data_AF-W4M3Q9-F1
#
_entry.id   AF-W4M3Q9-F1
#
_cell.length_a   1.000
_cell.length_b   1.000
_cell.length_c   1.000
_cell.angle_alpha   90.00
_cell.angle_beta   90.00
_cell.angle_gamma   90.00
#
_symmetry.space_group_name_H-M   'P 1'
#
loop_
_entity.id
_entity.type
_entity.pdbx_description
1 polymer ?
#
loop_
_entity_poly.entity_id
_entity_poly.type
_entity_poly.pdbx_seq_one_letter_code
_entity_poly.pdbx_strand_id
1 'polypeptide(L)'
;MQLLMLAAYHPSVAWMDRVAELWRSLAAPGASEGTNDVRQFVLYILATQEAEVAESFGEVLRRHVPEAGDDLMTYAQQLLAEGREEGREEGRLEERVTMIENLLQEGIAWPVIERVAGVNEVQFEALKQHLAK
;
A
#
# COMPACT_ATOMS: atom_id res chain seq x y z
N MET A 1 -4.94 -5.09 19.70
CA MET A 1 -4.70 -3.63 19.66
C MET A 1 -3.30 -3.19 20.14
N GLN A 2 -2.53 -3.98 20.92
CA GLN A 2 -1.19 -3.56 21.40
C GLN A 2 -0.04 -3.73 20.39
N LEU A 3 -0.10 -4.72 19.47
CA LEU A 3 1.00 -5.00 18.53
C LEU A 3 1.17 -3.94 17.43
N LEU A 4 0.07 -3.39 16.90
CA LEU A 4 0.10 -2.28 15.93
C LEU A 4 0.79 -1.03 16.49
N MET A 5 0.50 -0.69 17.75
CA MET A 5 1.13 0.43 18.43
C MET A 5 2.62 0.16 18.71
N LEU A 6 3.00 -1.07 19.05
CA LEU A 6 4.40 -1.44 19.24
C LEU A 6 5.21 -1.33 17.93
N ALA A 7 4.65 -1.81 16.81
CA ALA A 7 5.30 -1.69 15.51
C ALA A 7 5.43 -0.22 15.04
N ALA A 8 4.42 0.62 15.31
CA ALA A 8 4.43 2.03 14.92
C ALA A 8 5.32 2.93 15.80
N TYR A 9 5.49 2.61 17.09
CA TYR A 9 6.12 3.52 18.07
C TYR A 9 7.38 2.97 18.77
N HIS A 10 7.71 1.68 18.58
CA HIS A 10 8.87 1.05 19.22
C HIS A 10 9.68 0.19 18.23
N PRO A 11 10.46 0.83 17.33
CA PRO A 11 11.26 0.14 16.31
C PRO A 11 12.43 -0.69 16.88
N SER A 12 12.74 -0.58 18.18
CA SER A 12 13.80 -1.35 18.83
C SER A 12 13.36 -2.79 19.22
N VAL A 13 13.32 -3.64 18.19
CA VAL A 13 13.78 -5.06 18.18
C VAL A 13 12.97 -6.16 18.92
N ALA A 14 12.04 -5.91 19.86
CA ALA A 14 11.40 -7.06 20.57
C ALA A 14 10.15 -7.66 19.89
N TRP A 15 9.50 -6.94 18.98
CA TRP A 15 8.18 -7.32 18.50
C TRP A 15 8.21 -8.31 17.32
N MET A 16 9.24 -8.26 16.47
CA MET A 16 9.36 -9.10 15.28
C MET A 16 9.42 -10.60 15.63
N ASP A 17 10.33 -10.97 16.54
CA ASP A 17 10.43 -12.33 17.04
C ASP A 17 9.14 -12.76 17.73
N ARG A 18 8.50 -11.87 18.49
CA ARG A 18 7.25 -12.16 19.18
C ARG A 18 6.09 -12.47 18.22
N VAL A 19 6.04 -11.78 17.08
CA VAL A 19 5.04 -12.02 16.03
C VAL A 19 5.32 -13.34 15.32
N ALA A 20 6.57 -13.64 15.03
CA ALA A 20 6.96 -14.91 14.42
C ALA A 20 6.64 -16.10 15.36
N GLU A 21 6.90 -15.97 16.66
CA GLU A 21 6.51 -16.94 17.68
C GLU A 21 4.99 -17.13 17.75
N LEU A 22 4.24 -16.02 17.77
CA LEU A 22 2.78 -16.04 17.78
C LEU A 22 2.23 -16.75 16.55
N TRP A 23 2.76 -16.43 15.36
CA TRP A 23 2.40 -17.12 14.12
C TRP A 23 2.62 -18.62 14.25
N ARG A 24 3.80 -19.05 14.71
CA ARG A 24 4.11 -20.47 14.87
C ARG A 24 3.13 -21.16 15.82
N SER A 25 2.71 -20.47 16.88
CA SER A 25 1.73 -21.01 17.84
C SER A 25 0.32 -21.15 17.24
N LEU A 26 -0.06 -20.26 16.31
CA LEU A 26 -1.37 -20.25 15.63
C LEU A 26 -1.40 -21.10 14.36
N ALA A 27 -0.24 -21.38 13.76
CA ALA A 27 -0.10 -22.31 12.64
C ALA A 27 -0.07 -23.78 13.10
N ALA A 28 -0.06 -24.04 14.41
CA ALA A 28 -0.12 -25.39 14.95
C ALA A 28 -1.48 -26.07 14.63
N PRO A 29 -1.50 -27.40 14.37
CA PRO A 29 -2.74 -28.10 14.04
C PRO A 29 -3.79 -27.94 15.15
N GLY A 30 -4.95 -27.34 14.81
CA GLY A 30 -6.06 -27.13 15.74
C GLY A 30 -6.39 -25.68 16.11
N ALA A 31 -5.60 -24.70 15.66
CA ALA A 31 -5.89 -23.28 15.82
C ALA A 31 -6.53 -22.71 14.53
N SER A 32 -7.87 -22.64 14.47
CA SER A 32 -8.58 -22.48 13.18
C SER A 32 -9.24 -21.12 12.89
N GLU A 33 -8.96 -20.03 13.61
CA GLU A 33 -9.50 -18.70 13.23
C GLU A 33 -8.52 -17.52 13.40
N GLY A 34 -7.54 -17.58 14.31
CA GLY A 34 -6.66 -16.44 14.60
C GLY A 34 -5.51 -16.20 13.62
N THR A 35 -5.25 -17.13 12.70
CA THR A 35 -4.08 -17.08 11.79
C THR A 35 -4.23 -16.01 10.71
N ASN A 36 -5.47 -15.65 10.36
CA ASN A 36 -5.74 -14.66 9.32
C ASN A 36 -5.42 -13.21 9.79
N ASP A 37 -5.70 -12.89 11.05
CA ASP A 37 -5.40 -11.56 11.61
C ASP A 37 -3.89 -11.33 11.73
N VAL A 38 -3.14 -12.35 12.16
CA VAL A 38 -1.67 -12.27 12.23
C VAL A 38 -1.08 -12.21 10.82
N ARG A 39 -1.66 -12.94 9.86
CA ARG A 39 -1.31 -12.83 8.42
C ARG A 39 -1.48 -11.41 7.89
N GLN A 40 -2.65 -10.82 8.10
CA GLN A 40 -2.92 -9.47 7.65
C GLN A 40 -1.98 -8.45 8.31
N PHE A 41 -1.70 -8.62 9.60
CA PHE A 41 -0.77 -7.75 10.32
C PHE A 41 0.65 -7.84 9.77
N VAL A 42 1.16 -9.04 9.51
CA VAL A 42 2.50 -9.23 8.92
C VAL A 42 2.57 -8.56 7.54
N LEU A 43 1.56 -8.78 6.70
CA LEU A 43 1.51 -8.18 5.36
C LEU A 43 1.45 -6.65 5.42
N TYR A 44 0.68 -6.10 6.35
CA TYR A 44 0.62 -4.66 6.55
C TYR A 44 1.98 -4.07 6.91
N ILE A 45 2.72 -4.69 7.84
CA ILE A 45 4.06 -4.20 8.20
C ILE A 45 5.01 -4.31 7.00
N LEU A 46 5.06 -5.45 6.32
CA LEU A 46 5.95 -5.63 5.17
C LEU A 46 5.65 -4.65 4.03
N ALA A 47 4.40 -4.24 3.86
CA ALA A 47 3.98 -3.32 2.80
C ALA A 47 4.08 -1.82 3.19
N THR A 48 4.18 -1.47 4.48
CA THR A 48 4.10 -0.05 4.92
C THR A 48 5.33 0.48 5.61
N GLN A 49 6.21 -0.39 6.12
CA GLN A 49 7.44 0.04 6.78
C GLN A 49 8.54 0.38 5.79
N GLU A 50 9.57 1.08 6.28
CA GLU A 50 10.79 1.33 5.52
C GLU A 50 11.45 0.02 5.08
N ALA A 51 12.14 0.04 3.94
CA ALA A 51 12.72 -1.14 3.31
C ALA A 51 13.62 -1.93 4.28
N GLU A 52 14.40 -1.24 5.11
CA GLU A 52 15.31 -1.85 6.09
C GLU A 52 14.56 -2.61 7.21
N VAL A 53 13.41 -2.08 7.66
CA VAL A 53 12.55 -2.71 8.67
C VAL A 53 11.82 -3.91 8.07
N ALA A 54 11.30 -3.78 6.86
CA ALA A 54 10.62 -4.86 6.15
C ALA A 54 11.57 -6.03 5.84
N GLU A 55 12.80 -5.73 5.41
CA GLU A 55 13.83 -6.74 5.16
C GLU A 55 14.24 -7.46 6.45
N SER A 56 14.50 -6.71 7.52
CA SER A 56 14.82 -7.27 8.84
C SER A 56 13.71 -8.19 9.35
N PHE A 57 12.44 -7.80 9.16
CA PHE A 57 11.32 -8.63 9.57
C PHE A 57 11.15 -9.87 8.69
N GLY A 58 11.37 -9.75 7.37
CA GLY A 58 11.40 -10.88 6.44
C GLY A 58 12.43 -11.94 6.84
N GLU A 59 13.62 -11.54 7.29
CA GLU A 59 14.64 -12.46 7.83
C GLU A 59 14.17 -13.19 9.09
N VAL A 60 13.50 -12.50 10.00
CA VAL A 60 12.94 -13.11 11.22
C VAL A 60 11.87 -14.14 10.85
N LEU A 61 10.98 -13.82 9.91
CA LEU A 61 9.95 -14.75 9.43
C LEU A 61 10.56 -15.98 8.76
N ARG A 62 11.57 -15.81 7.89
CA ARG A 62 12.27 -16.93 7.26
C ARG A 62 12.95 -17.85 8.27
N ARG A 63 13.46 -17.31 9.37
CA ARG A 63 14.11 -18.11 10.43
C ARG A 63 13.12 -18.96 11.23
N HIS A 64 11.96 -18.41 11.56
CA HIS A 64 11.01 -19.05 12.48
C HIS A 64 9.86 -19.78 11.78
N VAL A 65 9.48 -19.33 10.58
CA VAL A 65 8.35 -19.86 9.78
C VAL A 65 8.69 -19.82 8.28
N PRO A 66 9.62 -20.66 7.79
CA PRO A 66 10.22 -20.52 6.45
C PRO A 66 9.20 -20.49 5.31
N GLU A 67 8.25 -21.43 5.30
CA GLU A 67 7.24 -21.57 4.24
C GLU A 67 6.32 -20.34 4.17
N ALA A 68 5.88 -19.84 5.32
CA ALA A 68 5.04 -18.64 5.37
C ALA A 68 5.83 -17.36 5.07
N GLY A 69 7.10 -17.30 5.47
CA GLY A 69 7.96 -16.12 5.27
C GLY A 69 8.13 -15.78 3.79
N ASP A 70 8.49 -16.76 2.96
CA ASP A 70 8.74 -16.53 1.52
C ASP A 70 7.46 -16.12 0.77
N ASP A 71 6.34 -16.79 1.06
CA ASP A 71 5.04 -16.50 0.45
C ASP A 71 4.56 -15.08 0.79
N LEU A 72 4.69 -14.68 2.06
CA LEU A 72 4.26 -13.36 2.52
C LEU A 72 5.16 -12.25 1.99
N MET A 73 6.47 -12.48 1.89
CA MET A 73 7.39 -11.52 1.28
C MET A 73 7.05 -11.28 -0.19
N THR A 74 6.77 -12.34 -0.93
CA THR A 74 6.37 -12.25 -2.34
C THR A 74 5.07 -11.44 -2.48
N TYR A 75 4.07 -11.73 -1.64
CA TYR A 75 2.80 -11.02 -1.68
C TYR A 75 2.93 -9.54 -1.27
N ALA A 76 3.72 -9.23 -0.24
CA ALA A 76 3.97 -7.84 0.16
C ALA A 76 4.67 -7.03 -0.94
N GLN A 77 5.58 -7.64 -1.69
CA GLN A 77 6.22 -7.01 -2.85
C GLN A 77 5.23 -6.72 -3.98
N GLN A 78 4.26 -7.61 -4.22
CA GLN A 78 3.19 -7.39 -5.19
C GLN A 78 2.32 -6.19 -4.78
N LEU A 79 1.87 -6.13 -3.54
CA LEU A 79 1.09 -4.98 -3.03
C LEU A 79 1.85 -3.65 -3.14
N LEU A 80 3.15 -3.66 -2.86
CA LEU A 80 4.01 -2.49 -3.03
C LEU A 80 4.18 -2.09 -4.50
N ALA A 81 4.17 -3.04 -5.43
CA ALA A 81 4.25 -2.77 -6.86
C ALA A 81 2.93 -2.17 -7.37
N GLU A 82 1.80 -2.77 -6.98
CA GLU A 82 0.45 -2.29 -7.29
C GLU A 82 0.24 -0.87 -6.77
N GLY A 83 0.50 -0.60 -5.49
CA GLY A 83 0.36 0.75 -4.93
C GLY A 83 1.27 1.79 -5.57
N ARG A 84 2.46 1.40 -6.06
CA ARG A 84 3.34 2.30 -6.82
C ARG A 84 2.85 2.54 -8.25
N GLU A 85 2.11 1.62 -8.83
CA GLU A 85 1.49 1.79 -10.15
C GLU A 85 0.27 2.69 -10.03
N GLU A 86 -0.63 2.39 -9.07
CA GLU A 86 -1.79 3.21 -8.72
C GLU A 86 -1.37 4.65 -8.42
N GLY A 87 -0.40 4.87 -7.53
CA GLY A 87 0.07 6.23 -7.21
C GLY A 87 0.69 6.97 -8.40
N ARG A 88 1.26 6.27 -9.39
CA ARG A 88 1.74 6.90 -10.64
C ARG A 88 0.61 7.23 -11.60
N GLU A 89 -0.47 6.47 -11.58
CA GLU A 89 -1.67 6.76 -12.36
C GLU A 89 -2.40 7.96 -11.75
N GLU A 90 -2.63 7.94 -10.44
CA GLU A 90 -3.23 9.05 -9.68
C GLU A 90 -2.45 10.35 -9.91
N GLY A 91 -1.12 10.33 -9.76
CA GLY A 91 -0.30 11.52 -10.00
C GLY A 91 -0.39 12.06 -11.45
N ARG A 92 -0.55 11.18 -12.45
CA ARG A 92 -0.79 11.61 -13.84
C ARG A 92 -2.18 12.22 -14.03
N LEU A 93 -3.19 11.70 -13.34
CA LEU A 93 -4.53 12.25 -13.36
C LEU A 93 -4.58 13.61 -12.67
N GLU A 94 -3.92 13.76 -11.51
CA GLU A 94 -3.76 15.04 -10.81
C GLU A 94 -3.08 16.08 -11.71
N GLU A 95 -1.95 15.75 -12.32
CA GLU A 95 -1.24 16.65 -13.23
C GLU A 95 -2.13 17.08 -14.41
N ARG A 96 -2.89 16.15 -14.98
CA ARG A 96 -3.84 16.46 -16.07
C ARG A 96 -4.97 17.38 -15.61
N VAL A 97 -5.51 17.17 -14.41
CA VAL A 97 -6.54 18.03 -13.84
C VAL A 97 -6.00 19.43 -13.60
N THR A 98 -4.86 19.55 -12.92
CA THR A 98 -4.19 20.83 -12.68
C THR A 98 -3.87 21.57 -13.98
N MET A 99 -3.42 20.86 -15.03
CA MET A 99 -3.19 21.46 -16.34
C MET A 99 -4.49 22.09 -16.91
N ILE A 100 -5.61 21.36 -16.88
CA ILE A 100 -6.89 21.85 -17.40
C ILE A 100 -7.39 23.06 -16.59
N GLU A 101 -7.27 23.01 -15.27
CA GLU A 101 -7.65 24.13 -14.39
C GLU A 101 -6.85 25.39 -14.70
N ASN A 102 -5.53 25.26 -14.90
CA ASN A 102 -4.69 26.38 -15.30
C ASN A 102 -5.10 26.96 -16.66
N LEU A 103 -5.41 26.13 -17.66
CA LEU A 103 -5.87 26.60 -18.98
C LEU A 103 -7.21 27.33 -18.89
N LEU A 104 -8.14 26.83 -18.07
CA LEU A 104 -9.42 27.49 -17.80
C LEU A 104 -9.22 28.85 -17.11
N GLN A 105 -8.29 28.92 -16.15
CA GLN A 105 -7.96 30.16 -15.45
C GLN A 105 -7.34 31.22 -16.38
N GLU A 106 -6.55 30.79 -17.36
CA GLU A 106 -6.02 31.64 -18.44
C GLU A 106 -7.07 32.02 -19.50
N GLY A 107 -8.33 31.60 -19.33
CA GLY A 107 -9.44 31.94 -20.22
C GLY A 107 -9.42 31.19 -21.55
N ILE A 108 -8.70 30.07 -21.64
CA ILE A 108 -8.68 29.25 -22.84
C ILE A 108 -10.04 28.57 -23.03
N ALA A 109 -10.59 28.71 -24.24
CA ALA A 109 -11.88 28.15 -24.57
C ALA A 109 -11.87 26.61 -24.58
N TRP A 110 -12.96 26.01 -24.10
CA TRP A 110 -13.13 24.56 -24.01
C TRP A 110 -12.78 23.77 -25.29
N PRO A 111 -13.16 24.22 -26.51
CA PRO A 111 -12.81 23.49 -27.74
C PRO A 111 -11.30 23.37 -28.01
N VAL A 112 -10.48 24.25 -27.43
CA VAL A 112 -9.01 24.18 -27.50
C VAL A 112 -8.48 23.22 -26.45
N ILE A 113 -9.01 23.30 -25.22
CA ILE A 113 -8.65 22.40 -24.11
C ILE A 113 -8.96 20.95 -24.49
N GLU A 114 -10.14 20.67 -25.05
CA GLU A 114 -10.54 19.32 -25.46
C GLU A 114 -9.58 18.74 -26.51
N ARG A 115 -9.04 19.59 -27.40
CA ARG A 115 -8.06 19.18 -28.41
C ARG A 115 -6.68 18.86 -27.82
N VAL A 116 -6.25 19.62 -26.81
CA VAL A 116 -4.93 19.47 -26.18
C VAL A 116 -4.94 18.37 -25.13
N ALA A 117 -5.93 18.40 -24.24
CA ALA A 117 -6.07 17.49 -23.12
C ALA A 117 -6.77 16.18 -23.53
N GLY A 118 -7.48 16.12 -24.66
CA GLY A 118 -8.17 14.91 -25.12
C GLY A 118 -9.35 14.48 -24.24
N VAL A 119 -9.93 15.41 -23.48
CA VAL A 119 -11.09 15.18 -22.60
C VAL A 119 -12.10 16.30 -22.76
N ASN A 120 -13.39 15.95 -22.71
CA ASN A 120 -14.49 16.91 -22.69
C ASN A 120 -14.92 17.28 -21.24
N GLU A 121 -15.80 18.26 -21.10
CA GLU A 121 -16.14 18.87 -19.81
C GLU A 121 -16.75 17.85 -18.86
N VAL A 122 -17.58 16.96 -19.37
CA VAL A 122 -18.19 15.86 -18.59
C VAL A 122 -17.13 14.88 -18.09
N GLN A 123 -16.17 14.50 -18.94
CA GLN A 123 -15.05 13.63 -18.57
C GLN A 123 -14.14 14.30 -17.54
N PHE A 124 -13.92 15.62 -17.67
CA PHE A 124 -13.13 16.39 -16.72
C PHE A 124 -13.78 16.46 -15.33
N GLU A 125 -15.10 16.67 -15.26
CA GLU A 125 -15.83 16.60 -13.98
C GLU A 125 -15.76 15.20 -13.35
N ALA A 126 -15.85 14.14 -14.16
CA ALA A 126 -15.69 12.77 -13.68
C ALA A 126 -14.28 12.51 -13.13
N LEU A 127 -13.24 13.05 -13.76
CA LEU A 127 -11.86 12.97 -13.28
C LEU A 127 -11.69 13.66 -11.92
N LYS A 128 -12.26 14.85 -11.73
CA LYS A 128 -12.23 15.55 -10.44
C LYS A 128 -12.96 14.77 -9.34
N GLN A 129 -14.10 14.15 -9.65
CA GLN A 129 -14.82 13.31 -8.70
C GLN A 129 -14.04 12.03 -8.32
N HIS A 130 -13.24 11.49 -9.23
CA HIS A 130 -12.40 10.34 -8.96
C HIS A 130 -11.27 10.68 -7.99
N LEU A 131 -10.60 11.84 -8.17
CA LEU A 131 -9.51 12.30 -7.32
C LEU A 131 -9.96 12.85 -5.95
N ALA A 132 -11.23 13.20 -5.79
CA ALA A 132 -11.78 13.72 -4.54
C ALA A 132 -12.26 12.64 -3.55
N LYS A 133 -12.04 11.35 -3.86
CA LYS A 133 -12.40 10.21 -3.00
C LYS A 133 -11.34 9.92 -1.96
#